data_AF-U2LFE3-F1
#
_entry.id   AF-U2LFE3-F1
#
_cell.length_a   1.000
_cell.length_b   1.000
_cell.length_c   1.000
_cell.angle_alpha   90.00
_cell.angle_beta   90.00
_cell.angle_gamma   90.00
#
_symmetry.space_group_name_H-M   'P 1'
#
loop_
_entity.id
_entity.type
_entity.pdbx_description
1 polymer ?
#
loop_
_entity_poly.entity_id
_entity_poly.type
_entity_poly.pdbx_seq_one_letter_code
_entity_poly.pdbx_strand_id
1 'polypeptide(L)'
;MIRNILIATFFVTLWFGIPATAEAEQIIEVMDNNVQKVTISITESTLHITGANGEVLNVYNLAGVRVLSFKVDGADKHYELNLPKGCYILKIGKVVRKISIR
;
A
#
# COMPACT_ATOMS: atom_id res chain seq x y z
N MET A 1 -21.56 -56.53 28.57
CA MET A 1 -20.18 -55.98 28.68
C MET A 1 -19.74 -55.21 27.45
N ILE A 2 -20.08 -55.64 26.22
CA ILE A 2 -19.77 -54.92 24.95
C ILE A 2 -20.33 -53.49 24.85
N ARG A 3 -21.52 -53.21 25.40
CA ARG A 3 -22.13 -51.87 25.37
C ARG A 3 -21.30 -50.81 26.12
N ASN A 4 -20.75 -51.16 27.29
CA ASN A 4 -19.90 -50.25 28.06
C ASN A 4 -18.52 -50.05 27.41
N ILE A 5 -18.03 -51.06 26.69
CA ILE A 5 -16.78 -50.96 25.93
C ILE A 5 -16.96 -50.02 24.73
N LEU A 6 -18.05 -50.15 23.98
CA LEU A 6 -18.38 -49.25 22.86
C LEU A 6 -18.54 -47.79 23.29
N ILE A 7 -19.20 -47.57 24.43
CA ILE A 7 -19.36 -46.22 25.01
C ILE A 7 -17.99 -45.66 25.43
N ALA A 8 -17.16 -46.49 26.09
CA ALA A 8 -15.82 -46.06 26.49
C ALA A 8 -14.94 -45.68 25.28
N THR A 9 -15.00 -46.43 24.18
CA THR A 9 -14.24 -46.10 22.96
C THR A 9 -14.73 -44.81 22.28
N PHE A 10 -16.03 -44.53 22.33
CA PHE A 10 -16.60 -43.32 21.73
C PHE A 10 -16.21 -42.04 22.48
N PHE A 11 -16.10 -42.10 23.81
CA PHE A 11 -15.67 -40.96 24.63
C PHE A 11 -14.18 -40.64 24.47
N VAL A 12 -13.33 -41.64 24.21
CA VAL A 12 -11.87 -41.43 24.03
C VAL A 12 -11.56 -40.69 22.72
N THR A 13 -12.32 -40.93 21.65
CA THR A 13 -12.07 -40.30 20.34
C THR A 13 -12.48 -38.83 20.28
N LEU A 14 -13.39 -38.37 21.14
CA LEU A 14 -13.79 -36.96 21.19
C LEU A 14 -12.72 -36.03 21.81
N TRP A 15 -11.76 -36.57 22.56
CA TRP A 15 -10.72 -35.76 23.22
C TRP A 15 -9.55 -35.38 22.29
N PHE A 16 -9.43 -36.02 21.12
CA PHE A 16 -8.30 -35.79 20.20
C PHE A 16 -8.58 -34.77 19.08
N GLY A 17 -9.64 -33.96 19.20
CA GLY A 17 -9.93 -32.87 18.27
C GLY A 17 -9.07 -31.63 18.54
N ILE A 18 -7.83 -31.62 18.03
CA ILE A 18 -6.98 -30.42 18.07
C ILE A 18 -7.35 -29.52 16.87
N PRO A 19 -7.76 -28.25 17.07
CA PRO A 19 -7.94 -27.32 15.95
C PRO A 19 -6.57 -26.96 15.37
N ALA A 20 -6.37 -27.21 14.08
CA ALA A 20 -5.21 -26.70 13.36
C ALA A 20 -5.32 -25.18 13.24
N THR A 21 -4.53 -24.44 14.02
CA THR A 21 -4.40 -23.00 13.87
C THR A 21 -3.53 -22.73 12.64
N ALA A 22 -4.14 -22.21 11.58
CA ALA A 22 -3.40 -21.70 10.42
C ALA A 22 -2.91 -20.30 10.76
N GLU A 23 -1.61 -20.15 10.96
CA GLU A 23 -0.96 -18.86 11.17
C GLU A 23 -0.33 -18.43 9.84
N ALA A 24 -0.75 -17.29 9.32
CA ALA A 24 -0.20 -16.75 8.08
C ALA A 24 1.16 -16.11 8.40
N GLU A 25 2.25 -16.79 8.04
CA GLU A 25 3.60 -16.25 8.16
C GLU A 25 3.72 -15.06 7.20
N GLN A 26 3.71 -13.85 7.77
CA GLN A 26 4.05 -12.66 7.00
C GLN A 26 5.55 -12.70 6.75
N ILE A 27 5.93 -13.10 5.53
CA ILE A 27 7.29 -12.90 5.03
C ILE A 27 7.50 -11.38 4.97
N ILE A 28 8.09 -10.83 6.04
CA ILE A 28 8.66 -9.51 5.99
C ILE A 28 9.95 -9.66 5.19
N GLU A 29 9.86 -9.41 3.89
CA GLU A 29 11.05 -9.07 3.11
C GLU A 29 11.65 -7.80 3.72
N VAL A 30 12.63 -7.97 4.61
CA VAL A 30 13.52 -6.89 5.03
C VAL A 30 14.40 -6.59 3.84
N MET A 31 13.85 -5.83 2.90
CA MET A 31 14.64 -5.20 1.86
C MET A 31 15.29 -3.96 2.47
N ASP A 32 16.43 -4.18 3.11
CA ASP A 32 17.42 -3.12 3.33
C ASP A 32 17.82 -2.60 1.94
N ASN A 33 17.35 -1.41 1.61
CA ASN A 33 17.92 -0.66 0.53
C ASN A 33 17.89 0.80 0.96
N ASN A 34 19.06 1.42 0.89
CA ASN A 34 19.26 2.85 0.75
C ASN A 34 18.57 3.37 -0.54
N VAL A 35 17.26 3.15 -0.66
CA VAL A 35 16.41 3.75 -1.68
C VAL A 35 16.18 5.17 -1.19
N GLN A 36 16.56 6.16 -1.99
CA GLN A 36 16.05 7.51 -1.81
C GLN A 36 14.52 7.43 -1.81
N LYS A 37 13.93 7.49 -0.62
CA LYS A 37 12.50 7.29 -0.44
C LYS A 37 11.78 8.49 -1.03
N VAL A 38 11.16 8.27 -2.20
CA VAL A 38 10.32 9.28 -2.84
C VAL A 38 9.26 9.75 -1.84
N THR A 39 9.30 11.04 -1.51
CA THR A 39 8.33 11.66 -0.59
C THR A 39 7.55 12.72 -1.34
N ILE A 40 6.23 12.70 -1.13
CA ILE A 40 5.28 13.60 -1.79
C ILE A 40 4.45 14.30 -0.72
N SER A 41 4.55 15.62 -0.66
CA SER A 41 3.75 16.49 0.21
C SER A 41 3.07 17.56 -0.64
N ILE A 42 1.91 18.03 -0.18
CA ILE A 42 1.16 19.07 -0.88
C ILE A 42 0.71 20.13 0.11
N THR A 43 0.94 21.38 -0.27
CA THR A 43 0.49 22.57 0.46
C THR A 43 -0.38 23.37 -0.50
N GLU A 44 -1.69 23.37 -0.25
CA GLU A 44 -2.70 23.97 -1.15
C GLU A 44 -2.66 23.41 -2.57
N SER A 45 -1.91 24.07 -3.46
CA SER A 45 -1.71 23.74 -4.88
C SER A 45 -0.23 23.46 -5.22
N THR A 46 0.68 23.70 -4.27
CA THR A 46 2.11 23.50 -4.46
C THR A 46 2.50 22.10 -4.00
N LEU A 47 2.97 21.30 -4.95
CA LEU A 47 3.48 19.96 -4.75
C LEU A 47 4.97 20.02 -4.42
N HIS A 48 5.37 19.41 -3.31
CA HIS A 48 6.77 19.22 -2.94
C HIS A 48 7.14 17.75 -3.10
N ILE A 49 8.21 17.50 -3.87
CA ILE A 49 8.71 16.16 -4.20
C ILE A 49 10.18 16.09 -3.83
N THR A 50 10.53 15.05 -3.07
CA THR A 50 11.93 14.72 -2.78
C THR A 50 12.26 13.28 -3.19
N GLY A 51 13.52 13.04 -3.57
CA GLY A 51 14.05 11.71 -3.89
C GLY A 51 13.56 11.11 -5.21
N ALA A 52 12.95 11.90 -6.10
CA ALA A 52 12.36 11.42 -7.36
C ALA A 52 13.04 11.96 -8.63
N ASN A 53 14.32 12.36 -8.54
CA ASN A 53 15.03 12.95 -9.67
C ASN A 53 15.04 12.01 -10.88
N GLY A 54 14.59 12.52 -12.03
CA GLY A 54 14.56 11.76 -13.27
C GLY A 54 13.31 10.89 -13.46
N GLU A 55 12.47 10.74 -12.44
CA GLU A 55 11.20 10.03 -12.57
C GLU A 55 10.10 10.92 -13.19
N VAL A 56 9.09 10.28 -13.78
CA VAL A 56 7.95 10.98 -14.38
C VAL A 56 6.79 10.99 -13.40
N LEU A 57 6.37 12.18 -12.98
CA LEU A 57 5.12 12.38 -12.29
C LEU A 57 3.97 12.31 -13.29
N ASN A 58 2.98 11.47 -13.00
CA ASN A 58 1.69 11.43 -13.68
C ASN A 58 0.59 11.81 -12.69
N VAL A 59 -0.31 12.68 -13.11
CA VAL A 59 -1.49 13.09 -12.31
C VAL A 59 -2.74 12.59 -13.00
N TYR A 60 -3.61 11.93 -12.24
CA TYR A 60 -4.89 11.40 -12.71
C TYR A 60 -6.04 12.03 -11.95
N ASN A 61 -7.16 12.24 -12.63
CA ASN A 61 -8.43 12.57 -11.99
C ASN A 61 -9.11 11.32 -11.39
N LEU A 62 -10.24 11.51 -10.70
CA LEU A 62 -11.01 10.41 -10.10
C LEU A 62 -11.51 9.37 -11.11
N ALA A 63 -11.69 9.74 -12.37
CA ALA A 63 -12.09 8.83 -13.44
C ALA A 63 -10.90 8.04 -14.04
N GLY A 64 -9.67 8.26 -13.54
CA GLY A 64 -8.47 7.59 -14.04
C GLY A 64 -7.87 8.21 -15.30
N VAL A 65 -8.36 9.36 -15.75
CA VAL A 65 -7.80 10.09 -16.91
C VAL A 65 -6.56 10.86 -16.46
N ARG A 66 -5.45 10.72 -17.20
CA ARG A 66 -4.20 11.46 -16.95
C ARG A 66 -4.36 12.91 -17.39
N VAL A 67 -4.28 13.84 -16.44
CA VAL A 67 -4.48 15.29 -16.67
C VAL A 67 -3.17 16.07 -16.74
N LEU A 68 -2.08 15.55 -16.17
CA LEU A 68 -0.75 16.18 -16.19
C LEU A 68 0.34 15.11 -16.20
N SER A 69 1.45 15.38 -16.89
CA SER A 69 2.62 14.51 -16.92
C SER A 69 3.89 15.32 -17.15
N PHE A 70 4.87 15.21 -16.26
CA PHE A 70 6.18 15.84 -16.44
C PHE A 70 7.29 15.09 -15.70
N LYS A 71 8.53 15.30 -16.13
CA LYS A 71 9.71 14.71 -15.49
C LYS A 71 10.16 15.59 -14.33
N VAL A 72 10.41 14.98 -13.18
CA VAL A 72 10.99 15.67 -12.02
C VAL A 72 12.47 15.89 -12.30
N ASP A 73 12.91 17.14 -12.16
CA ASP A 73 14.27 17.56 -12.46
C ASP A 73 14.94 18.10 -11.20
N GLY A 74 15.69 17.24 -10.51
CA GLY A 74 16.31 17.54 -9.22
C GLY A 74 15.84 16.61 -8.10
N ALA A 75 16.64 16.56 -7.02
CA ALA A 75 16.37 15.70 -5.86
C ALA A 75 15.32 16.28 -4.90
N ASP A 76 15.08 17.60 -4.95
CA ASP A 76 14.10 18.32 -4.12
C ASP A 76 13.54 19.47 -4.96
N LYS A 77 12.22 19.44 -5.23
CA LYS A 77 11.55 20.43 -6.08
C LYS A 77 10.13 20.72 -5.63
N HIS A 78 9.72 21.96 -5.92
CA HIS A 78 8.35 22.43 -5.78
C HIS A 78 7.73 22.67 -7.16
N TYR A 79 6.48 22.24 -7.33
CA TYR A 79 5.71 22.39 -8.56
C TYR A 79 4.32 22.96 -8.26
N GLU A 80 3.93 23.99 -8.98
CA GLU A 80 2.56 24.53 -8.89
C GLU A 80 1.63 23.68 -9.78
N LEU A 81 0.77 22.88 -9.17
CA LEU A 81 -0.21 22.07 -9.89
C LEU A 81 -1.43 22.96 -10.18
N ASN A 82 -1.40 23.74 -11.27
CA ASN A 82 -2.50 24.60 -11.72
C ASN A 82 -3.76 23.79 -12.13
N LEU A 83 -4.33 23.05 -11.20
CA LEU A 83 -5.43 22.13 -11.38
C LEU A 83 -6.67 22.67 -10.65
N PRO A 84 -7.88 22.46 -11.19
CA PRO A 84 -9.11 22.81 -10.48
C PRO A 84 -9.23 22.09 -9.13
N LYS A 85 -9.98 22.70 -8.21
CA LYS A 85 -10.32 22.09 -6.92
C LYS A 85 -10.92 20.70 -7.10
N GLY A 86 -10.45 19.74 -6.32
CA GLY A 86 -10.86 18.35 -6.46
C GLY A 86 -9.85 17.34 -5.93
N CYS A 87 -10.17 16.06 -6.14
CA CYS A 87 -9.29 14.95 -5.76
C CYS A 87 -8.50 14.44 -6.97
N TYR A 88 -7.23 14.16 -6.74
CA TYR A 88 -6.33 13.63 -7.77
C TYR A 88 -5.47 12.49 -7.21
N ILE A 89 -4.93 11.70 -8.13
CA ILE A 89 -3.98 10.62 -7.84
C ILE A 89 -2.66 11.00 -8.50
N LEU A 90 -1.62 11.14 -7.67
CA LEU A 90 -0.25 11.34 -8.11
C LEU A 90 0.45 9.99 -8.19
N LYS A 91 1.18 9.74 -9.27
CA LYS A 91 2.02 8.55 -9.44
C LYS A 91 3.42 8.96 -9.89
N ILE A 92 4.43 8.58 -9.10
CA ILE A 92 5.86 8.79 -9.38
C ILE A 92 6.56 7.47 -9.09
N GLY A 93 7.10 6.82 -10.13
CA GLY A 93 7.69 5.49 -10.01
C GLY A 93 6.75 4.48 -9.39
N LYS A 94 7.13 3.94 -8.22
CA LYS A 94 6.33 3.00 -7.42
C LYS A 94 5.43 3.67 -6.38
N VAL A 95 5.56 4.97 -6.16
CA VAL A 95 4.79 5.72 -5.16
C VAL A 95 3.51 6.27 -5.78
N VAL A 96 2.39 6.03 -5.10
CA VAL A 96 1.07 6.56 -5.45
C VAL A 96 0.47 7.27 -4.25
N ARG A 97 -0.09 8.47 -4.46
CA ARG A 97 -0.70 9.27 -3.39
C ARG A 97 -1.98 9.94 -3.87
N LYS A 98 -3.07 9.79 -3.11
CA LYS A 98 -4.27 10.62 -3.26
C LYS A 98 -4.02 11.98 -2.64
N ILE A 99 -4.39 13.04 -3.36
CA ILE A 99 -4.36 14.42 -2.88
C ILE A 99 -5.74 15.08 -3.06
N SER A 100 -5.98 16.15 -2.31
CA SER A 100 -7.15 17.02 -2.46
C SER A 100 -6.66 18.45 -2.56
N ILE A 101 -6.99 19.12 -3.65
CA ILE A 101 -6.75 20.56 -3.85
C ILE A 101 -8.03 21.28 -3.41
N ARG A 102 -7.91 22.23 -2.46
CA ARG A 102 -9.03 22.89 -1.79
C ARG A 102 -9.34 24.28 -2.32
#